data_AF-B4JPQ4-F1
#
_entry.id   AF-B4JPQ4-F1
#
_cell.length_a   1.000
_cell.length_b   1.000
_cell.length_c   1.000
_cell.angle_alpha   90.00
_cell.angle_beta   90.00
_cell.angle_gamma   90.00
#
_symmetry.space_group_name_H-M   'P 1'
#
loop_
_entity.id
_entity.type
_entity.pdbx_description
1 polymer ?
#
loop_
_entity_poly.entity_id
_entity_poly.type
_entity_poly.pdbx_seq_one_letter_code
_entity_poly.pdbx_strand_id
1 'polypeptide(L)'
;MGISTEPSFLEVELPQTLLESPSTSTFLPDEEASVCPLLHSNNSALDPVLLSSHPLSPNIVANDITSSNISNTDCKAETSSSGSSDGIAMDAMESTSTNLFNKVNYHHLQNNNITTNQQVIAARSEKEVLDVVSESLEYWIDQGVNGFYLKGLDSLKNNAALSMCLSSWKRILGKNRVLIVEESIFKDKSKSEISLLLDDIDLVDVVLNVENNAIQMKERIQVALNKMPIGEEVTWVQWSLSEVKSDNSLPSSNLERIFPATIMQLTLPGTTNILHTNEVAIAQNNKNRLLTDQVIQHSDDGATDQQTDSEMVHRMISLRERSPAIYKSFICKSDSNKQNTQILAHSSADILIVVRNYPRKNSLVSVTNFGSTKVTVNLSSKFYSGIRMLMTETDEKIYFERLKMFAYDTVVVKLDK
;
A
#
# COMPACT_ATOMS: atom_id res chain seq x y z
N MET A 1 11.41 67.00 -50.86
CA MET A 1 11.54 66.81 -49.41
C MET A 1 11.77 65.34 -49.17
N GLY A 2 13.00 64.97 -48.84
CA GLY A 2 13.40 63.62 -48.50
C GLY A 2 14.16 63.63 -47.18
N ILE A 3 14.05 62.54 -46.43
CA ILE A 3 14.83 62.08 -45.27
C ILE A 3 14.31 60.65 -44.97
N SER A 4 15.07 59.64 -44.59
CA SER A 4 16.51 59.39 -44.52
C SER A 4 16.65 57.87 -44.39
N THR A 5 17.64 57.28 -45.05
CA THR A 5 18.03 55.87 -44.98
C THR A 5 19.02 55.60 -43.85
N GLU A 6 19.08 54.30 -43.50
CA GLU A 6 20.01 53.55 -42.62
C GLU A 6 19.64 53.35 -41.14
N PRO A 7 19.81 52.09 -40.69
CA PRO A 7 20.80 51.83 -39.66
C PRO A 7 21.85 50.78 -40.08
N SER A 8 23.05 51.08 -39.61
CA SER A 8 24.33 50.41 -39.76
C SER A 8 24.40 48.99 -39.19
N PHE A 9 25.18 48.16 -39.88
CA PHE A 9 25.69 46.84 -39.56
C PHE A 9 26.44 46.76 -38.21
N LEU A 10 26.22 45.66 -37.48
CA LEU A 10 27.26 44.95 -36.73
C LEU A 10 27.09 43.45 -36.99
N GLU A 11 27.99 42.96 -37.84
CA GLU A 11 28.21 41.58 -38.24
C GLU A 11 28.93 40.85 -37.09
N VAL A 12 28.38 39.75 -36.61
CA VAL A 12 29.04 38.84 -35.66
C VAL A 12 29.06 37.45 -36.29
N GLU A 13 30.24 37.04 -36.72
CA GLU A 13 30.56 35.70 -37.21
C GLU A 13 30.26 34.64 -36.13
N LEU A 14 29.43 33.65 -36.47
CA LEU A 14 29.26 32.43 -35.69
C LEU A 14 30.35 31.41 -36.08
N PRO A 15 31.09 30.82 -35.12
CA PRO A 15 32.06 29.79 -35.42
C PRO A 15 31.39 28.46 -35.81
N GLN A 16 31.85 27.92 -36.96
CA GLN A 16 31.44 26.66 -37.60
C GLN A 16 31.96 25.41 -36.86
N THR A 17 31.54 25.18 -35.63
CA THR A 17 31.76 23.89 -34.95
C THR A 17 30.50 23.44 -34.21
N LEU A 18 29.42 23.26 -34.98
CA LEU A 18 28.20 22.55 -34.56
C LEU A 18 27.85 21.50 -35.61
N LEU A 19 28.80 20.65 -35.98
CA LEU A 19 28.54 19.42 -36.72
C LEU A 19 29.56 18.38 -36.28
N GLU A 20 29.27 17.71 -35.16
CA GLU A 20 29.55 16.29 -34.96
C GLU A 20 28.99 15.85 -33.60
N SER A 21 28.11 14.84 -33.64
CA SER A 21 27.51 14.22 -32.47
C SER A 21 28.47 13.18 -31.89
N PRO A 22 28.83 13.20 -30.59
CA PRO A 22 29.42 12.03 -29.97
C PRO A 22 28.28 11.17 -29.40
N SER A 23 27.79 10.26 -30.24
CA SER A 23 27.11 9.04 -29.80
C SER A 23 28.15 8.12 -29.17
N THR A 24 28.38 8.23 -27.87
CA THR A 24 28.98 7.14 -27.08
C THR A 24 28.32 7.08 -25.71
N SER A 25 27.37 6.14 -25.64
CA SER A 25 26.80 5.58 -24.43
C SER A 25 27.92 5.19 -23.46
N THR A 26 28.03 5.88 -22.33
CA THR A 26 28.65 5.29 -21.15
C THR A 26 27.50 4.71 -20.34
N PHE A 27 27.24 3.42 -20.56
CA PHE A 27 26.30 2.64 -19.75
C PHE A 27 26.74 2.77 -18.29
N LEU A 28 25.94 3.45 -17.48
CA LEU A 28 25.90 3.12 -16.05
C LEU A 28 25.34 1.70 -15.98
N PRO A 29 26.01 0.75 -15.29
CA PRO A 29 25.40 -0.54 -15.04
C PRO A 29 24.07 -0.31 -14.35
N ASP A 30 23.04 -1.09 -14.73
CA ASP A 30 21.76 -1.11 -14.03
C ASP A 30 22.06 -1.37 -12.55
N GLU A 31 22.01 -0.33 -11.72
CA GLU A 31 22.14 -0.48 -10.28
C GLU A 31 20.94 -1.28 -9.81
N GLU A 32 21.21 -2.49 -9.31
CA GLU A 32 20.25 -3.32 -8.62
C GLU A 32 19.52 -2.43 -7.59
N ALA A 33 18.23 -2.24 -7.82
CA ALA A 33 17.42 -1.46 -6.92
C ALA A 33 17.48 -2.13 -5.53
N SER A 34 17.74 -1.34 -4.49
CA SER A 34 17.43 -1.72 -3.11
C SER A 34 15.92 -1.99 -3.03
N VAL A 35 15.56 -3.26 -3.22
CA VAL A 35 14.23 -3.83 -3.03
C VAL A 35 14.27 -4.46 -1.65
N CYS A 36 13.33 -4.09 -0.77
CA CYS A 36 13.15 -4.78 0.50
C CYS A 36 12.98 -6.29 0.24
N PRO A 37 13.69 -7.20 0.94
CA PRO A 37 13.74 -8.63 0.59
C PRO A 37 12.43 -9.40 0.71
N LEU A 38 11.30 -8.76 1.07
CA LEU A 38 10.05 -9.42 1.45
C LEU A 38 9.30 -10.13 0.29
N LEU A 39 9.86 -10.20 -0.92
CA LEU A 39 9.23 -10.82 -2.08
C LEU A 39 9.99 -12.01 -2.68
N HIS A 40 10.99 -12.59 -1.99
CA HIS A 40 11.63 -13.82 -2.47
C HIS A 40 10.83 -15.07 -2.08
N SER A 41 10.14 -15.64 -3.06
CA SER A 41 9.51 -16.96 -2.97
C SER A 41 10.56 -18.06 -3.18
N ASN A 42 11.22 -18.52 -2.12
CA ASN A 42 12.05 -19.73 -2.21
C ASN A 42 11.17 -20.96 -1.96
N ASN A 43 10.73 -21.57 -3.06
CA ASN A 43 10.21 -22.94 -3.05
C ASN A 43 11.37 -23.93 -2.92
N SER A 44 11.58 -24.46 -1.72
CA SER A 44 12.27 -25.74 -1.54
C SER A 44 11.64 -26.50 -0.38
N ALA A 45 11.06 -27.66 -0.71
CA ALA A 45 10.35 -28.57 0.17
C ALA A 45 11.28 -29.40 1.08
N LEU A 46 10.66 -30.03 2.10
CA LEU A 46 11.11 -31.10 3.04
C LEU A 46 11.75 -30.58 4.35
N ASP A 47 11.42 -31.00 5.58
CA ASP A 47 10.54 -32.02 6.18
C ASP A 47 10.30 -31.66 7.69
N PRO A 48 9.32 -32.24 8.41
CA PRO A 48 8.92 -31.78 9.74
C PRO A 48 9.75 -32.42 10.88
N VAL A 49 10.39 -31.62 11.72
CA VAL A 49 11.07 -32.10 12.94
C VAL A 49 10.26 -31.73 14.18
N LEU A 50 10.06 -32.76 15.00
CA LEU A 50 9.26 -32.84 16.23
C LEU A 50 9.62 -31.77 17.28
N LEU A 51 8.60 -31.08 17.78
CA LEU A 51 8.67 -30.12 18.90
C LEU A 51 8.84 -30.86 20.23
N SER A 52 10.00 -30.69 20.89
CA SER A 52 10.16 -30.99 22.31
C SER A 52 9.64 -29.84 23.17
N SER A 53 8.74 -30.16 24.10
CA SER A 53 7.97 -29.28 24.96
C SER A 53 8.80 -28.38 25.90
N HIS A 54 8.59 -27.06 25.83
CA HIS A 54 9.06 -26.05 26.81
C HIS A 54 7.88 -25.58 27.70
N PRO A 55 8.09 -25.19 28.98
CA PRO A 55 7.01 -25.01 29.99
C PRO A 55 6.06 -23.81 29.81
N LEU A 56 6.05 -23.15 28.65
CA LEU A 56 5.12 -22.04 28.35
C LEU A 56 4.29 -22.29 27.08
N SER A 57 4.19 -23.53 26.61
CA SER A 57 3.23 -23.92 25.58
C SER A 57 1.88 -24.29 26.24
N PRO A 58 0.73 -23.79 25.74
CA PRO A 58 -0.56 -24.19 26.28
C PRO A 58 -0.84 -25.67 25.93
N ASN A 59 -1.10 -26.49 26.95
CA ASN A 59 -1.51 -27.89 26.83
C ASN A 59 -2.74 -28.03 25.92
N ILE A 60 -2.59 -28.67 24.77
CA ILE A 60 -3.73 -29.24 24.03
C ILE A 60 -3.86 -30.68 24.52
N VAL A 61 -4.87 -30.92 25.36
CA VAL A 61 -5.35 -32.27 25.66
C VAL A 61 -5.98 -32.81 24.39
N ALA A 62 -5.40 -33.88 23.83
CA ALA A 62 -6.00 -34.64 22.76
C ALA A 62 -7.31 -35.26 23.26
N ASN A 63 -8.40 -35.05 22.53
CA ASN A 63 -9.54 -35.95 22.59
C ASN A 63 -10.11 -36.15 21.19
N ASP A 64 -10.28 -37.44 20.89
CA ASP A 64 -10.60 -38.04 19.61
C ASP A 64 -11.97 -37.66 19.04
N ILE A 65 -12.01 -37.68 17.71
CA ILE A 65 -13.20 -37.66 16.87
C ILE A 65 -13.94 -39.00 17.02
N THR A 66 -15.19 -38.98 17.51
CA THR A 66 -16.23 -39.94 17.09
C THR A 66 -17.65 -39.41 17.35
N SER A 67 -18.38 -39.20 16.25
CA SER A 67 -19.81 -39.49 16.02
C SER A 67 -20.83 -39.38 17.16
N SER A 68 -21.91 -38.61 16.95
CA SER A 68 -23.27 -39.17 16.76
C SER A 68 -24.35 -38.08 16.62
N ASN A 69 -25.17 -38.24 15.58
CA ASN A 69 -26.49 -37.63 15.44
C ASN A 69 -27.38 -37.95 16.65
N ILE A 70 -28.12 -36.96 17.19
CA ILE A 70 -29.47 -37.18 17.73
C ILE A 70 -30.38 -36.00 17.34
N SER A 71 -31.45 -36.39 16.68
CA SER A 71 -32.64 -35.70 16.19
C SER A 71 -33.44 -34.92 17.24
N ASN A 72 -34.23 -33.94 16.77
CA ASN A 72 -35.63 -33.80 17.16
C ASN A 72 -36.49 -33.25 16.00
N THR A 73 -37.39 -34.13 15.54
CA THR A 73 -38.79 -33.96 15.07
C THR A 73 -39.29 -32.52 14.83
N ASP A 74 -39.97 -32.19 13.73
CA ASP A 74 -41.30 -32.72 13.40
C ASP A 74 -41.83 -32.26 12.00
N CYS A 75 -42.84 -33.02 11.51
CA CYS A 75 -43.85 -32.68 10.48
C CYS A 75 -43.57 -32.92 8.98
N LYS A 76 -43.89 -34.16 8.54
CA LYS A 76 -44.78 -34.56 7.42
C LYS A 76 -44.88 -33.64 6.18
N ALA A 77 -44.54 -34.16 5.00
CA ALA A 77 -45.50 -34.75 4.04
C ALA A 77 -44.80 -35.17 2.74
N GLU A 78 -45.41 -36.16 2.10
CA GLU A 78 -44.94 -37.02 1.02
C GLU A 78 -44.83 -36.35 -0.36
N THR A 79 -43.87 -36.77 -1.18
CA THR A 79 -44.06 -37.67 -2.34
C THR A 79 -42.92 -37.48 -3.35
N SER A 80 -42.37 -38.61 -3.74
CA SER A 80 -41.43 -38.82 -4.83
C SER A 80 -42.05 -38.55 -6.22
N SER A 81 -41.28 -38.01 -7.17
CA SER A 81 -40.95 -38.75 -8.39
C SER A 81 -39.92 -38.02 -9.26
N SER A 82 -39.10 -38.85 -9.87
CA SER A 82 -38.04 -38.67 -10.83
C SER A 82 -38.51 -38.24 -12.22
N GLY A 83 -37.67 -37.50 -12.94
CA GLY A 83 -37.77 -37.29 -14.39
C GLY A 83 -36.40 -37.02 -15.00
N SER A 84 -35.86 -38.05 -15.66
CA SER A 84 -34.64 -38.04 -16.48
C SER A 84 -34.84 -37.27 -17.79
N SER A 85 -33.81 -36.58 -18.28
CA SER A 85 -33.62 -36.38 -19.73
C SER A 85 -32.17 -36.02 -20.05
N ASP A 86 -31.63 -36.77 -21.00
CA ASP A 86 -30.26 -36.81 -21.51
C ASP A 86 -29.87 -35.64 -22.43
N GLY A 87 -28.54 -35.45 -22.54
CA GLY A 87 -27.83 -34.88 -23.69
C GLY A 87 -27.71 -33.34 -23.67
N ILE A 88 -26.57 -32.70 -23.94
CA ILE A 88 -25.42 -33.06 -24.79
C ILE A 88 -24.20 -32.31 -24.24
N ALA A 89 -23.08 -33.03 -24.13
CA ALA A 89 -21.78 -32.46 -23.83
C ALA A 89 -21.28 -31.58 -24.99
N MET A 90 -20.89 -30.35 -24.68
CA MET A 90 -19.87 -29.62 -25.42
C MET A 90 -18.89 -29.02 -24.41
N ASP A 91 -17.62 -29.40 -24.58
CA ASP A 91 -16.46 -28.86 -23.87
C ASP A 91 -16.45 -27.32 -23.93
N ALA A 92 -16.51 -26.69 -22.76
CA ALA A 92 -16.09 -25.32 -22.56
C ALA A 92 -14.85 -25.36 -21.67
N MET A 93 -13.74 -24.92 -22.25
CA MET A 93 -12.44 -24.75 -21.62
C MET A 93 -12.60 -23.92 -20.33
N GLU A 94 -12.40 -24.56 -19.17
CA GLU A 94 -12.41 -23.88 -17.88
C GLU A 94 -11.30 -22.82 -17.86
N SER A 95 -11.72 -21.56 -17.76
CA SER A 95 -10.88 -20.44 -17.38
C SER A 95 -10.28 -20.72 -16.00
N THR A 96 -8.98 -21.01 -15.98
CA THR A 96 -8.18 -21.04 -14.76
C THR A 96 -8.12 -19.65 -14.13
N SER A 97 -9.12 -19.32 -13.32
CA SER A 97 -9.02 -18.28 -12.30
C SER A 97 -8.07 -18.81 -11.22
N THR A 98 -6.78 -18.49 -11.37
CA THR A 98 -5.75 -18.82 -10.40
C THR A 98 -6.09 -18.17 -9.07
N ASN A 99 -6.36 -19.01 -8.07
CA ASN A 99 -6.55 -18.65 -6.66
C ASN A 99 -5.47 -17.65 -6.21
N LEU A 100 -5.92 -16.48 -5.76
CA LEU A 100 -5.11 -15.31 -5.48
C LEU A 100 -4.19 -15.47 -4.26
N PHE A 101 -4.50 -16.39 -3.36
CA PHE A 101 -3.73 -16.61 -2.14
C PHE A 101 -3.64 -18.11 -1.89
N ASN A 102 -2.42 -18.60 -1.77
CA ASN A 102 -2.15 -19.94 -1.28
C ASN A 102 -2.92 -20.10 0.05
N LYS A 103 -3.62 -21.24 0.19
CA LYS A 103 -4.37 -21.59 1.40
C LYS A 103 -3.38 -21.95 2.52
N VAL A 104 -2.53 -21.00 2.92
CA VAL A 104 -1.69 -21.12 4.10
C VAL A 104 -2.63 -20.87 5.27
N ASN A 105 -2.78 -21.86 6.14
CA ASN A 105 -3.42 -21.68 7.43
C ASN A 105 -2.61 -20.63 8.22
N TYR A 106 -3.00 -19.37 8.11
CA TYR A 106 -2.50 -18.33 9.00
C TYR A 106 -3.08 -18.60 10.39
N HIS A 107 -2.24 -19.07 11.30
CA HIS A 107 -2.58 -19.10 12.72
C HIS A 107 -2.63 -17.66 13.22
N HIS A 108 -3.82 -17.06 13.16
CA HIS A 108 -4.11 -15.80 13.83
C HIS A 108 -4.11 -16.06 15.35
N LEU A 109 -3.01 -15.77 16.03
CA LEU A 109 -3.02 -15.60 17.48
C LEU A 109 -3.94 -14.42 17.78
N GLN A 110 -5.16 -14.72 18.27
CA GLN A 110 -6.14 -13.70 18.62
C GLN A 110 -5.57 -12.67 19.59
N ASN A 111 -5.89 -11.42 19.29
CA ASN A 111 -5.26 -10.19 19.76
C ASN A 111 -5.74 -9.76 21.15
N ASN A 112 -5.86 -10.69 22.09
CA ASN A 112 -6.32 -10.41 23.46
C ASN A 112 -5.18 -9.94 24.40
N ASN A 113 -3.94 -9.86 23.90
CA ASN A 113 -2.74 -9.62 24.71
C ASN A 113 -2.14 -8.21 24.57
N ILE A 114 -2.68 -7.31 23.73
CA ILE A 114 -2.11 -5.96 23.56
C ILE A 114 -2.18 -5.17 24.87
N THR A 115 -3.32 -5.19 25.56
CA THR A 115 -3.50 -4.50 26.84
C THR A 115 -2.60 -5.12 27.92
N THR A 116 -2.43 -6.44 27.89
CA THR A 116 -1.61 -7.20 28.84
C THR A 116 -0.11 -6.93 28.63
N ASN A 117 0.37 -6.87 27.39
CA ASN A 117 1.77 -6.58 27.08
C ASN A 117 2.15 -5.11 27.35
N GLN A 118 1.25 -4.16 27.10
CA GLN A 118 1.45 -2.75 27.48
C GLN A 118 1.61 -2.59 29.01
N GLN A 119 0.82 -3.32 29.80
CA GLN A 119 0.93 -3.32 31.26
C GLN A 119 2.20 -4.03 31.76
N VAL A 120 2.64 -5.09 31.08
CA VAL A 120 3.87 -5.83 31.42
C VAL A 120 5.12 -4.99 31.14
N ILE A 121 5.19 -4.24 30.04
CA ILE A 121 6.35 -3.39 29.72
C ILE A 121 6.40 -2.15 30.64
N ALA A 122 5.27 -1.56 30.97
CA ALA A 122 5.21 -0.35 31.80
C ALA A 122 5.59 -0.57 33.28
N ALA A 123 5.51 -1.80 33.78
CA ALA A 123 5.81 -2.14 35.18
C ALA A 123 7.24 -2.69 35.40
N ARG A 124 8.00 -2.91 34.33
CA ARG A 124 9.31 -3.56 34.36
C ARG A 124 10.45 -2.55 34.35
N SER A 125 11.59 -2.94 34.93
CA SER A 125 12.80 -2.11 34.85
C SER A 125 13.28 -2.02 33.40
N GLU A 126 13.95 -0.93 33.02
CA GLU A 126 14.48 -0.72 31.67
C GLU A 126 15.36 -1.89 31.19
N LYS A 127 16.15 -2.42 32.12
CA LYS A 127 16.99 -3.60 31.89
C LYS A 127 16.16 -4.84 31.59
N GLU A 128 15.08 -5.07 32.34
CA GLU A 128 14.21 -6.23 32.12
C GLU A 128 13.42 -6.14 30.80
N VAL A 129 13.02 -4.93 30.38
CA VAL A 129 12.41 -4.73 29.05
C VAL A 129 13.42 -5.04 27.94
N LEU A 130 14.65 -4.54 28.07
CA LEU A 130 15.72 -4.82 27.12
C LEU A 130 15.99 -6.33 27.03
N ASP A 131 16.14 -7.01 28.17
CA ASP A 131 16.47 -8.43 28.25
C ASP A 131 15.35 -9.27 27.61
N VAL A 132 14.09 -9.08 28.02
CA VAL A 132 12.95 -9.89 27.54
C VAL A 132 12.70 -9.69 26.04
N VAL A 133 12.77 -8.45 25.55
CA VAL A 133 12.58 -8.20 24.12
C VAL A 133 13.76 -8.77 23.33
N SER A 134 15.00 -8.62 23.81
CA SER A 134 16.19 -9.16 23.13
C SER A 134 16.14 -10.69 23.01
N GLU A 135 15.82 -11.40 24.09
CA GLU A 135 15.67 -12.86 24.08
C GLU A 135 14.57 -13.31 23.10
N SER A 136 13.46 -12.56 23.05
CA SER A 136 12.37 -12.85 22.12
C SER A 136 12.80 -12.65 20.66
N LEU A 137 13.56 -11.60 20.37
CA LEU A 137 14.09 -11.33 19.03
C LEU A 137 15.04 -12.44 18.59
N GLU A 138 15.99 -12.83 19.44
CA GLU A 138 16.96 -13.90 19.15
C GLU A 138 16.25 -15.23 18.85
N TYR A 139 15.27 -15.61 19.67
CA TYR A 139 14.49 -16.83 19.44
C TYR A 139 13.85 -16.85 18.05
N TRP A 140 13.15 -15.78 17.65
CA TRP A 140 12.46 -15.71 16.35
C TRP A 140 13.44 -15.55 15.18
N ILE A 141 14.59 -14.92 15.41
CA ILE A 141 15.70 -14.88 14.46
C ILE A 141 16.17 -16.31 14.14
N ASP A 142 16.31 -17.15 15.15
CA ASP A 142 16.70 -18.57 14.97
C ASP A 142 15.63 -19.38 14.24
N GLN A 143 14.36 -18.97 14.32
CA GLN A 143 13.27 -19.54 13.51
C GLN A 143 13.23 -19.02 12.06
N GLY A 144 14.15 -18.14 11.67
CA GLY A 144 14.26 -17.64 10.29
C GLY A 144 13.40 -16.43 9.97
N VAL A 145 12.89 -15.69 10.97
CA VAL A 145 12.10 -14.48 10.75
C VAL A 145 12.94 -13.37 10.08
N ASN A 146 12.38 -12.72 9.05
CA ASN A 146 13.06 -11.71 8.22
C ASN A 146 12.89 -10.26 8.72
N GLY A 147 12.07 -10.03 9.74
CA GLY A 147 11.84 -8.69 10.27
C GLY A 147 10.83 -8.68 11.40
N PHE A 148 10.79 -7.58 12.14
CA PHE A 148 9.99 -7.42 13.35
C PHE A 148 9.24 -6.10 13.34
N TYR A 149 7.98 -6.16 13.72
CA TYR A 149 7.18 -4.96 14.04
C TYR A 149 7.00 -4.87 15.55
N LEU A 150 7.71 -3.93 16.17
CA LEU A 150 7.59 -3.65 17.61
C LEU A 150 6.47 -2.63 17.85
N LYS A 151 5.37 -3.13 18.43
CA LYS A 151 4.19 -2.34 18.81
C LYS A 151 4.20 -1.98 20.29
N GLY A 152 3.49 -0.92 20.66
CA GLY A 152 3.30 -0.51 22.05
C GLY A 152 4.50 0.19 22.67
N LEU A 153 5.46 0.64 21.85
CA LEU A 153 6.63 1.41 22.29
C LEU A 153 6.26 2.83 22.78
N ASP A 154 5.00 3.24 22.62
CA ASP A 154 4.46 4.52 23.10
C ASP A 154 4.62 4.74 24.60
N SER A 155 4.55 3.66 25.39
CA SER A 155 4.78 3.72 26.84
C SER A 155 6.22 4.15 27.17
N LEU A 156 7.16 3.92 26.25
CA LEU A 156 8.58 4.25 26.38
C LEU A 156 8.95 5.56 25.69
N LYS A 157 8.00 6.28 25.07
CA LYS A 157 8.31 7.48 24.27
C LYS A 157 9.06 8.57 25.03
N ASN A 158 8.80 8.70 26.34
CA ASN A 158 9.43 9.70 27.21
C ASN A 158 10.65 9.15 27.95
N ASN A 159 10.99 7.87 27.75
CA ASN A 159 12.11 7.23 28.41
C ASN A 159 13.42 7.53 27.64
N ALA A 160 14.44 8.02 28.36
CA ALA A 160 15.76 8.31 27.81
C ALA A 160 16.48 7.05 27.27
N ALA A 161 16.14 5.86 27.78
CA ALA A 161 16.69 4.57 27.35
C ALA A 161 16.13 4.06 26.01
N LEU A 162 15.07 4.66 25.46
CA LEU A 162 14.43 4.17 24.22
C LEU A 162 15.42 4.08 23.04
N SER A 163 16.27 5.10 22.87
CA SER A 163 17.30 5.11 21.82
C SER A 163 18.32 3.97 22.03
N MET A 164 18.75 3.73 23.27
CA MET A 164 19.64 2.62 23.59
C MET A 164 19.00 1.26 23.30
N CYS A 165 17.71 1.10 23.62
CA CYS A 165 16.97 -0.12 23.34
C CYS A 165 16.85 -0.37 21.83
N LEU A 166 16.46 0.64 21.05
CA LEU A 166 16.36 0.53 19.59
C LEU A 166 17.70 0.17 18.96
N SER A 167 18.79 0.84 19.37
CA SER A 167 20.13 0.52 18.88
C SER A 167 20.57 -0.90 19.23
N SER A 168 20.26 -1.35 20.44
CA SER A 168 20.55 -2.71 20.87
C SER A 168 19.77 -3.75 20.07
N TRP A 169 18.47 -3.54 19.87
CA TRP A 169 17.62 -4.42 19.09
C TRP A 169 18.02 -4.43 17.62
N LYS A 170 18.31 -3.27 17.02
CA LYS A 170 18.78 -3.18 15.63
C LYS A 170 20.11 -3.92 15.44
N ARG A 171 21.02 -3.86 16.42
CA ARG A 171 22.26 -4.63 16.41
C ARG A 171 22.02 -6.15 16.47
N ILE A 172 21.06 -6.62 17.27
CA ILE A 172 20.65 -8.04 17.32
C ILE A 172 20.08 -8.49 15.98
N LEU A 173 19.20 -7.69 15.38
CA LEU A 173 18.57 -7.99 14.09
C LEU A 173 19.58 -8.04 12.94
N GLY A 174 20.57 -7.16 12.98
CA GLY A 174 21.54 -6.94 11.92
C GLY A 174 20.97 -6.16 10.73
N LYS A 175 21.79 -6.02 9.67
CA LYS A 175 21.42 -5.25 8.47
C LYS A 175 20.36 -5.92 7.59
N ASN A 176 20.24 -7.24 7.68
CA ASN A 176 19.39 -8.03 6.75
C ASN A 176 17.93 -8.15 7.20
N ARG A 177 17.61 -7.65 8.41
CA ARG A 177 16.26 -7.76 8.97
C ARG A 177 15.67 -6.39 9.20
N VAL A 178 14.41 -6.26 8.82
CA VAL A 178 13.64 -5.01 8.91
C VAL A 178 13.10 -4.85 10.32
N LEU A 179 13.32 -3.68 10.91
CA LEU A 179 12.72 -3.21 12.15
C LEU A 179 11.67 -2.15 11.84
N ILE A 180 10.43 -2.44 12.22
CA ILE A 180 9.26 -1.58 12.04
C ILE A 180 8.79 -1.10 13.42
N VAL A 181 8.45 0.19 13.53
CA VAL A 181 7.87 0.78 14.74
C VAL A 181 6.69 1.70 14.43
N GLU A 182 5.85 1.98 15.42
CA GLU A 182 4.72 2.91 15.31
C GLU A 182 5.20 4.37 15.30
N GLU A 183 4.58 5.25 14.49
CA GLU A 183 4.93 6.69 14.46
C GLU A 183 4.69 7.40 15.81
N SER A 184 3.82 6.85 16.66
CA SER A 184 3.42 7.44 17.92
C SER A 184 4.57 7.62 18.93
N ILE A 185 5.69 6.89 18.76
CA ILE A 185 6.92 7.10 19.54
C ILE A 185 7.58 8.46 19.28
N PHE A 186 7.28 9.10 18.13
CA PHE A 186 7.82 10.40 17.74
C PHE A 186 6.95 11.57 18.21
N LYS A 187 5.80 11.29 18.83
CA LYS A 187 4.89 12.33 19.31
C LYS A 187 5.59 13.17 20.39
N ASP A 188 5.47 14.49 20.26
CA ASP A 188 6.03 15.48 21.19
C ASP A 188 7.57 15.59 21.21
N LYS A 189 8.28 14.93 20.27
CA LYS A 189 9.74 14.99 20.14
C LYS A 189 10.22 16.10 19.20
N SER A 190 11.40 16.66 19.50
CA SER A 190 12.08 17.59 18.62
C SER A 190 12.64 16.90 17.37
N LYS A 191 12.93 17.67 16.31
CA LYS A 191 13.50 17.15 15.06
C LYS A 191 14.82 16.40 15.26
N SER A 192 15.66 16.87 16.19
CA SER A 192 16.94 16.23 16.50
C SER A 192 16.77 14.88 17.20
N GLU A 193 15.82 14.79 18.14
CA GLU A 193 15.49 13.52 18.81
C GLU A 193 14.91 12.50 17.84
N ILE A 194 14.04 12.94 16.92
CA ILE A 194 13.51 12.06 15.88
C ILE A 194 14.65 11.53 15.01
N SER A 195 15.58 12.40 14.58
CA SER A 195 16.72 11.97 13.75
C SER A 195 17.55 10.88 14.42
N LEU A 196 17.84 11.00 15.72
CA LEU A 196 18.62 10.01 16.47
C LEU A 196 17.92 8.65 16.58
N LEU A 197 16.59 8.65 16.69
CA LEU A 197 15.83 7.40 16.77
C LEU A 197 15.76 6.70 15.41
N LEU A 198 15.65 7.48 14.33
CA LEU A 198 15.53 6.94 12.98
C LEU A 198 16.80 6.18 12.54
N ASP A 199 17.98 6.54 13.05
CA ASP A 199 19.24 5.84 12.71
C ASP A 199 19.21 4.32 12.99
N ASP A 200 18.37 3.87 13.93
CA ASP A 200 18.22 2.46 14.31
C ASP A 200 16.91 1.82 13.80
N ILE A 201 16.13 2.51 12.96
CA ILE A 201 14.80 2.06 12.48
C ILE A 201 14.80 1.96 10.95
N ASP A 202 14.27 0.86 10.40
CA ASP A 202 14.13 0.72 8.95
C ASP A 202 12.79 1.27 8.44
N LEU A 203 11.68 0.96 9.14
CA LEU A 203 10.35 1.41 8.76
C LEU A 203 9.59 2.05 9.92
N VAL A 204 8.91 3.16 9.61
CA VAL A 204 7.94 3.79 10.52
C VAL A 204 6.54 3.58 9.97
N ASP A 205 5.70 2.86 10.71
CA ASP A 205 4.32 2.63 10.34
C ASP A 205 3.46 3.86 10.63
N VAL A 206 2.87 4.40 9.56
CA VAL A 206 2.07 5.62 9.53
C VAL A 206 0.66 5.24 9.11
N VAL A 207 -0.26 5.34 10.06
CA VAL A 207 -1.68 5.03 9.84
C VAL A 207 -2.41 6.24 9.23
N LEU A 208 -3.10 6.00 8.12
CA LEU A 208 -4.00 6.92 7.43
C LEU A 208 -5.45 6.56 7.74
N ASN A 209 -6.21 7.51 8.29
CA ASN A 209 -7.63 7.29 8.54
C ASN A 209 -8.44 7.45 7.25
N VAL A 210 -9.15 6.41 6.83
CA VAL A 210 -9.99 6.42 5.62
C VAL A 210 -11.17 7.39 5.70
N GLU A 211 -11.58 7.77 6.92
CA GLU A 211 -12.65 8.74 7.17
C GLU A 211 -12.19 10.20 6.96
N ASN A 212 -10.88 10.43 6.91
CA ASN A 212 -10.34 11.77 6.67
C ASN A 212 -10.76 12.27 5.28
N ASN A 213 -11.13 13.54 5.22
CA ASN A 213 -11.27 14.23 3.93
C ASN A 213 -9.88 14.49 3.30
N ALA A 214 -9.86 14.92 2.05
CA ALA A 214 -8.67 15.17 1.24
C ALA A 214 -7.72 16.20 1.88
N ILE A 215 -8.23 17.21 2.58
CA ILE A 215 -7.39 18.21 3.25
C ILE A 215 -6.67 17.57 4.45
N GLN A 216 -7.41 16.88 5.32
CA GLN A 216 -6.85 16.16 6.46
C GLN A 216 -5.87 15.08 6.02
N MET A 217 -6.20 14.33 4.96
CA MET A 217 -5.34 13.30 4.38
C MET A 217 -4.04 13.91 3.82
N LYS A 218 -4.14 15.03 3.08
CA LYS A 218 -2.98 15.78 2.60
C LYS A 218 -2.07 16.21 3.73
N GLU A 219 -2.61 16.86 4.76
CA GLU A 219 -1.84 17.35 5.90
C GLU A 219 -1.15 16.20 6.63
N ARG A 220 -1.88 15.10 6.85
CA ARG A 220 -1.35 13.88 7.48
C ARG A 220 -0.17 13.30 6.72
N ILE A 221 -0.30 13.13 5.40
CA ILE A 221 0.76 12.60 4.54
C ILE A 221 1.96 13.56 4.51
N GLN A 222 1.73 14.87 4.37
CA GLN A 222 2.80 15.87 4.33
C GLN A 222 3.58 15.92 5.65
N VAL A 223 2.90 15.87 6.79
CA VAL A 223 3.55 15.82 8.11
C VAL A 223 4.44 14.59 8.24
N ALA A 224 3.94 13.41 7.84
CA ALA A 224 4.73 12.18 7.88
C ALA A 224 5.96 12.25 6.96
N LEU A 225 5.78 12.70 5.71
CA LEU A 225 6.88 12.82 4.75
C LEU A 225 7.93 13.86 5.16
N ASN A 226 7.54 14.94 5.83
CA ASN A 226 8.48 15.98 6.29
C ASN A 226 9.32 15.54 7.50
N LYS A 227 8.87 14.51 8.24
CA LYS A 227 9.63 13.94 9.37
C LYS A 227 10.67 12.92 8.93
N MET A 228 10.52 12.33 7.74
CA MET A 228 11.42 11.28 7.26
C MET A 228 12.68 11.86 6.59
N PRO A 229 13.84 11.22 6.76
CA PRO A 229 15.05 11.55 6.00
C PRO A 229 14.86 11.28 4.51
N ILE A 230 15.68 11.93 3.68
CA ILE A 230 15.69 11.75 2.22
C ILE A 230 17.05 11.21 1.82
N GLY A 231 17.10 9.95 1.41
CA GLY A 231 18.34 9.30 0.98
C GLY A 231 18.15 7.83 0.65
N GLU A 232 19.26 7.17 0.33
CA GLU A 232 19.35 5.72 0.25
C GLU A 232 19.72 5.16 1.61
N GLU A 233 19.26 3.94 1.92
CA GLU A 233 19.57 3.24 3.17
C GLU A 233 19.19 4.02 4.46
N VAL A 234 18.21 4.91 4.36
CA VAL A 234 17.62 5.63 5.50
C VAL A 234 16.24 5.08 5.83
N THR A 235 15.75 5.37 7.05
CA THR A 235 14.40 4.99 7.47
C THR A 235 13.34 5.42 6.47
N TRP A 236 12.41 4.52 6.19
CA TRP A 236 11.31 4.74 5.25
C TRP A 236 9.97 4.77 5.99
N VAL A 237 9.03 5.57 5.48
CA VAL A 237 7.62 5.43 5.84
C VAL A 237 7.01 4.12 5.32
N GLN A 238 6.36 3.38 6.19
CA GLN A 238 5.35 2.38 5.84
C GLN A 238 3.97 3.02 5.98
N TRP A 239 3.13 2.92 4.95
CA TRP A 239 1.75 3.39 5.01
C TRP A 239 0.84 2.24 5.36
N SER A 240 -0.04 2.44 6.33
CA SER A 240 -1.15 1.55 6.66
C SER A 240 -2.45 2.35 6.62
N LEU A 241 -3.54 1.76 6.14
CA LEU A 241 -4.87 2.35 6.35
C LEU A 241 -5.39 1.92 7.72
N SER A 242 -6.14 2.79 8.40
CA SER A 242 -6.78 2.47 9.67
C SER A 242 -7.69 1.24 9.53
N GLU A 243 -7.62 0.34 10.50
CA GLU A 243 -8.55 -0.78 10.57
C GLU A 243 -9.98 -0.24 10.67
N VAL A 244 -10.80 -0.62 9.69
CA VAL A 244 -12.22 -0.32 9.71
C VAL A 244 -12.84 -1.30 10.68
N LYS A 245 -13.19 -0.83 11.89
CA LYS A 245 -13.81 -1.67 12.91
C LYS A 245 -15.08 -2.29 12.34
N SER A 246 -15.06 -3.62 12.19
CA SER A 246 -16.21 -4.41 11.75
C SER A 246 -17.22 -4.55 12.89
N ASP A 247 -17.76 -3.44 13.39
CA ASP A 247 -19.04 -3.53 14.06
C ASP A 247 -20.08 -3.79 12.95
N ASN A 248 -20.99 -4.74 13.18
CA ASN A 248 -22.03 -5.19 12.23
C ASN A 248 -23.01 -4.08 11.77
N SER A 249 -22.67 -2.81 11.99
CA SER A 249 -23.42 -1.61 11.65
C SER A 249 -22.53 -0.57 10.93
N LEU A 250 -21.58 -1.01 10.10
CA LEU A 250 -20.72 -0.07 9.39
C LEU A 250 -21.57 0.80 8.43
N PRO A 251 -21.44 2.14 8.46
CA PRO A 251 -22.01 2.98 7.42
C PRO A 251 -21.40 2.58 6.07
N SER A 252 -22.24 2.33 5.07
CA SER A 252 -21.80 1.92 3.71
C SER A 252 -20.70 2.82 3.14
N SER A 253 -20.72 4.12 3.50
CA SER A 253 -19.75 5.12 3.09
C SER A 253 -18.30 4.80 3.48
N ASN A 254 -18.07 4.14 4.62
CA ASN A 254 -16.71 3.81 5.06
C ASN A 254 -16.13 2.65 4.25
N LEU A 255 -16.97 1.67 3.89
CA LEU A 255 -16.59 0.55 3.05
C LEU A 255 -16.21 1.03 1.63
N GLU A 256 -17.01 1.94 1.07
CA GLU A 256 -16.77 2.51 -0.26
C GLU A 256 -15.46 3.31 -0.35
N ARG A 257 -14.97 3.86 0.77
CA ARG A 257 -13.70 4.63 0.83
C ARG A 257 -12.46 3.74 0.82
N ILE A 258 -12.56 2.45 1.17
CA ILE A 258 -11.38 1.57 1.33
C ILE A 258 -10.68 1.33 0.00
N PHE A 259 -11.43 1.02 -1.06
CA PHE A 259 -10.87 0.82 -2.39
C PHE A 259 -10.10 2.05 -2.91
N PRO A 260 -10.69 3.25 -3.02
CA PRO A 260 -9.98 4.42 -3.50
C PRO A 260 -8.80 4.80 -2.59
N ALA A 261 -8.94 4.62 -1.26
CA ALA A 261 -7.83 4.83 -0.32
C ALA A 261 -6.68 3.85 -0.57
N THR A 262 -6.96 2.58 -0.90
CA THR A 262 -5.93 1.56 -1.15
C THR A 262 -5.13 1.87 -2.42
N ILE A 263 -5.78 2.28 -3.51
CA ILE A 263 -5.09 2.72 -4.73
C ILE A 263 -4.25 3.99 -4.48
N MET A 264 -4.79 4.94 -3.72
CA MET A 264 -4.07 6.15 -3.30
C MET A 264 -2.83 5.81 -2.47
N GLN A 265 -2.96 4.92 -1.48
CA GLN A 265 -1.88 4.43 -0.63
C GLN A 265 -0.78 3.71 -1.44
N LEU A 266 -1.17 2.90 -2.42
CA LEU A 266 -0.27 2.26 -3.38
C LEU A 266 0.41 3.25 -4.34
N THR A 267 -0.01 4.52 -4.37
CA THR A 267 0.65 5.59 -5.13
C THR A 267 1.66 6.37 -4.27
N LEU A 268 1.64 6.22 -2.94
CA LEU A 268 2.52 6.97 -2.03
C LEU A 268 3.97 6.44 -2.06
N PRO A 269 4.98 7.32 -1.84
CA PRO A 269 6.37 6.90 -1.67
C PRO A 269 6.48 6.15 -0.34
N GLY A 270 6.98 4.93 -0.31
CA GLY A 270 6.77 4.13 0.89
C GLY A 270 7.04 2.66 0.73
N THR A 271 6.94 1.96 1.85
CA THR A 271 6.36 0.63 1.87
C THR A 271 4.85 0.77 2.04
N THR A 272 4.06 -0.04 1.34
CA THR A 272 2.60 -0.07 1.50
C THR A 272 2.22 -1.33 2.24
N ASN A 273 1.45 -1.20 3.32
CA ASN A 273 0.86 -2.31 4.05
C ASN A 273 -0.65 -2.35 3.75
N ILE A 274 -1.10 -3.42 3.08
CA ILE A 274 -2.52 -3.69 2.84
C ILE A 274 -2.99 -4.67 3.90
N LEU A 275 -3.86 -4.21 4.80
CA LEU A 275 -4.46 -5.07 5.81
C LEU A 275 -5.42 -6.07 5.16
N HIS A 276 -5.42 -7.31 5.65
CA HIS A 276 -6.35 -8.34 5.18
C HIS A 276 -7.82 -7.91 5.33
N THR A 277 -8.15 -7.17 6.38
CA THR A 277 -9.50 -6.60 6.57
C THR A 277 -9.91 -5.67 5.42
N ASN A 278 -8.98 -4.89 4.88
CA ASN A 278 -9.24 -4.01 3.75
C ASN A 278 -9.40 -4.80 2.45
N GLU A 279 -8.59 -5.82 2.25
CA GLU A 279 -8.67 -6.72 1.11
C GLU A 279 -10.03 -7.43 1.05
N VAL A 280 -10.47 -8.02 2.17
CA VAL A 280 -11.79 -8.65 2.31
C VAL A 280 -12.89 -7.63 2.07
N ALA A 281 -12.76 -6.43 2.61
CA ALA A 281 -13.74 -5.36 2.43
C ALA A 281 -13.88 -4.92 0.95
N ILE A 282 -12.76 -4.84 0.21
CA ILE A 282 -12.77 -4.57 -1.24
C ILE A 282 -13.46 -5.69 -2.00
N ALA A 283 -13.17 -6.96 -1.66
CA ALA A 283 -13.83 -8.11 -2.28
C ALA A 283 -15.34 -8.14 -2.01
N GLN A 284 -15.77 -7.79 -0.79
CA GLN A 284 -17.19 -7.69 -0.43
C GLN A 284 -17.91 -6.56 -1.19
N ASN A 285 -17.27 -5.39 -1.32
CA ASN A 285 -17.85 -4.26 -2.05
C ASN A 285 -18.10 -4.60 -3.53
N ASN A 286 -17.18 -5.32 -4.18
CA ASN A 286 -17.35 -5.83 -5.53
C ASN A 286 -18.59 -6.69 -5.67
N LYS A 287 -18.80 -7.63 -4.73
CA LYS A 287 -19.97 -8.51 -4.74
C LYS A 287 -21.28 -7.72 -4.61
N ASN A 288 -21.32 -6.70 -3.75
CA ASN A 288 -22.51 -5.86 -3.57
C ASN A 288 -22.83 -5.01 -4.81
N ARG A 289 -21.81 -4.47 -5.49
CA ARG A 289 -21.98 -3.76 -6.76
C ARG A 289 -22.51 -4.67 -7.87
N LEU A 290 -21.92 -5.85 -8.04
CA LEU A 290 -22.38 -6.85 -9.01
C LEU A 290 -23.83 -7.28 -8.75
N LEU A 291 -24.22 -7.48 -7.49
CA LEU A 291 -25.61 -7.81 -7.12
C LEU A 291 -26.58 -6.65 -7.41
N THR A 292 -26.17 -5.40 -7.18
CA THR A 292 -26.98 -4.22 -7.47
C THR A 292 -27.19 -4.05 -8.97
N ASP A 293 -26.14 -4.25 -9.76
CA ASP A 293 -26.21 -4.17 -11.22
C ASP A 293 -27.08 -5.31 -11.80
N GLN A 294 -27.02 -6.53 -11.24
CA GLN A 294 -27.91 -7.64 -11.63
C GLN A 294 -29.40 -7.36 -11.33
N VAL A 295 -29.71 -6.64 -10.25
CA VAL A 295 -31.10 -6.23 -9.96
C VAL A 295 -31.58 -5.16 -10.95
N ILE A 296 -30.68 -4.35 -11.52
CA ILE A 296 -30.99 -3.30 -12.49
C ILE A 296 -31.03 -3.85 -13.93
N GLN A 297 -30.25 -4.89 -14.25
CA GLN A 297 -30.08 -5.47 -15.60
C GLN A 297 -31.20 -6.42 -16.07
N HIS A 298 -32.44 -6.27 -15.60
CA HIS A 298 -33.60 -6.86 -16.29
C HIS A 298 -34.01 -6.08 -17.55
N SER A 299 -33.17 -5.19 -18.06
CA SER A 299 -33.40 -4.50 -19.32
C SER A 299 -32.07 -4.23 -20.03
N ASP A 300 -31.88 -4.92 -21.13
CA ASP A 300 -30.97 -4.63 -22.25
C ASP A 300 -29.52 -5.18 -22.20
N ASP A 301 -29.10 -5.52 -23.41
CA ASP A 301 -28.09 -6.49 -23.84
C ASP A 301 -26.62 -6.03 -23.65
N GLY A 302 -25.70 -6.99 -23.44
CA GLY A 302 -24.25 -6.79 -23.48
C GLY A 302 -23.50 -6.96 -22.16
N ALA A 303 -23.02 -8.18 -21.88
CA ALA A 303 -22.04 -8.47 -20.85
C ALA A 303 -20.72 -7.74 -21.17
N THR A 304 -20.55 -6.53 -20.67
CA THR A 304 -19.24 -5.90 -20.54
C THR A 304 -18.56 -6.56 -19.35
N ASP A 305 -17.36 -7.10 -19.55
CA ASP A 305 -16.55 -7.68 -18.49
C ASP A 305 -16.23 -6.59 -17.46
N GLN A 306 -17.06 -6.49 -16.42
CA GLN A 306 -16.95 -5.45 -15.41
C GLN A 306 -15.70 -5.72 -14.58
N GLN A 307 -14.65 -4.98 -14.89
CA GLN A 307 -13.41 -5.00 -14.13
C GLN A 307 -13.69 -4.73 -12.64
N THR A 308 -13.19 -5.61 -11.78
CA THR A 308 -13.44 -5.53 -10.34
C THR A 308 -12.44 -4.61 -9.63
N ASP A 309 -12.82 -4.04 -8.49
CA ASP A 309 -11.92 -3.24 -7.64
C ASP A 309 -10.66 -4.05 -7.25
N SER A 310 -10.80 -5.37 -7.08
CA SER A 310 -9.67 -6.27 -6.76
C SER A 310 -8.67 -6.35 -7.91
N GLU A 311 -9.16 -6.48 -9.15
CA GLU A 311 -8.28 -6.48 -10.32
C GLU A 311 -7.54 -5.15 -10.48
N MET A 312 -8.21 -4.03 -10.22
CA MET A 312 -7.57 -2.71 -10.23
C MET A 312 -6.45 -2.61 -9.17
N VAL A 313 -6.63 -3.20 -7.99
CA VAL A 313 -5.57 -3.29 -6.96
C VAL A 313 -4.37 -4.10 -7.47
N HIS A 314 -4.59 -5.26 -8.11
CA HIS A 314 -3.48 -6.06 -8.70
C HIS A 314 -2.71 -5.30 -9.77
N ARG A 315 -3.42 -4.59 -10.64
CA ARG A 315 -2.81 -3.74 -11.67
C ARG A 315 -2.01 -2.60 -11.04
N MET A 316 -2.49 -2.03 -9.95
CA MET A 316 -1.78 -0.97 -9.24
C MET A 316 -0.51 -1.50 -8.55
N ILE A 317 -0.55 -2.70 -7.95
CA ILE A 317 0.64 -3.37 -7.40
C ILE A 317 1.66 -3.62 -8.52
N SER A 318 1.22 -4.20 -9.64
CA SER A 318 2.08 -4.44 -10.80
C SER A 318 2.67 -3.14 -11.38
N LEU A 319 1.89 -2.05 -11.39
CA LEU A 319 2.35 -0.73 -11.81
C LEU A 319 3.40 -0.16 -10.84
N ARG A 320 3.21 -0.36 -9.53
CA ARG A 320 4.16 0.07 -8.50
C ARG A 320 5.51 -0.61 -8.66
N GLU A 321 5.53 -1.92 -8.89
CA GLU A 321 6.76 -2.71 -9.04
C GLU A 321 7.60 -2.26 -10.25
N ARG A 322 6.94 -1.93 -11.37
CA ARG A 322 7.64 -1.57 -12.62
C ARG A 322 7.91 -0.08 -12.81
N SER A 323 7.37 0.79 -11.96
CA SER A 323 7.43 2.25 -12.14
C SER A 323 8.37 2.92 -11.14
N PRO A 324 9.56 3.40 -11.58
CA PRO A 324 10.50 4.12 -10.71
C PRO A 324 9.89 5.37 -10.07
N ALA A 325 8.91 5.99 -10.75
CA ALA A 325 8.17 7.12 -10.19
C ALA A 325 7.41 6.73 -8.91
N ILE A 326 6.98 5.47 -8.77
CA ILE A 326 6.26 5.01 -7.58
C ILE A 326 7.20 4.37 -6.55
N TYR A 327 8.04 3.39 -6.95
CA TYR A 327 8.83 2.62 -5.97
C TYR A 327 10.03 3.39 -5.39
N LYS A 328 10.61 4.36 -6.09
CA LYS A 328 11.65 5.25 -5.50
C LYS A 328 10.97 6.39 -4.72
N SER A 329 11.52 6.75 -3.56
CA SER A 329 11.01 7.83 -2.69
C SER A 329 11.56 9.22 -3.02
N PHE A 330 12.71 9.29 -3.70
CA PHE A 330 13.39 10.54 -4.00
C PHE A 330 14.07 10.51 -5.37
N ILE A 331 14.52 11.68 -5.79
CA ILE A 331 15.29 11.92 -7.00
C ILE A 331 16.66 12.44 -6.60
N CYS A 332 17.71 11.77 -7.06
CA CYS A 332 19.06 12.28 -6.94
C CYS A 332 19.29 13.41 -7.95
N LYS A 333 19.76 14.56 -7.48
CA LYS A 333 20.30 15.64 -8.31
C LYS A 333 21.71 15.97 -7.86
N SER A 334 22.49 16.61 -8.72
CA SER A 334 23.87 17.02 -8.44
C SER A 334 24.03 17.90 -7.20
N ASP A 335 22.98 18.66 -6.84
CA ASP A 335 22.96 19.59 -5.72
C ASP A 335 22.33 19.01 -4.45
N SER A 336 21.32 18.14 -4.58
CA SER A 336 20.58 17.60 -3.44
C SER A 336 19.61 16.48 -3.84
N ASN A 337 19.30 15.60 -2.88
CA ASN A 337 18.17 14.69 -3.01
C ASN A 337 16.85 15.45 -2.80
N LYS A 338 15.87 15.23 -3.67
CA LYS A 338 14.54 15.87 -3.60
C LYS A 338 13.46 14.80 -3.53
N GLN A 339 12.45 15.02 -2.69
CA GLN A 339 11.27 14.16 -2.69
C GLN A 339 10.64 14.13 -4.07
N ASN A 340 10.22 12.94 -4.49
CA ASN A 340 9.66 12.72 -5.82
C ASN A 340 8.12 12.80 -5.85
N THR A 341 7.54 13.27 -4.75
CA THR A 341 6.10 13.24 -4.49
C THR A 341 5.58 14.64 -4.20
N GLN A 342 4.42 14.98 -4.75
CA GLN A 342 3.67 16.18 -4.40
C GLN A 342 2.24 15.78 -4.04
N ILE A 343 1.75 16.26 -2.89
CA ILE A 343 0.38 16.02 -2.43
C ILE A 343 -0.42 17.31 -2.53
N LEU A 344 -1.55 17.26 -3.24
CA LEU A 344 -2.45 18.38 -3.42
C LEU A 344 -3.86 17.96 -2.98
N ALA A 345 -4.64 18.93 -2.54
CA ALA A 345 -6.07 18.77 -2.28
C ALA A 345 -6.80 19.84 -3.09
N HIS A 346 -7.95 19.49 -3.65
CA HIS A 346 -8.80 20.46 -4.32
C HIS A 346 -9.41 21.43 -3.28
N SER A 347 -9.58 22.70 -3.64
CA SER A 347 -10.00 23.74 -2.68
C SER A 347 -11.47 23.62 -2.26
N SER A 348 -12.33 23.05 -3.10
CA SER A 348 -13.78 23.02 -2.90
C SER A 348 -14.41 21.63 -2.97
N ALA A 349 -13.62 20.60 -3.28
CA ALA A 349 -14.11 19.24 -3.43
C ALA A 349 -13.22 18.31 -2.60
N ASP A 350 -13.79 17.19 -2.15
CA ASP A 350 -13.09 16.19 -1.35
C ASP A 350 -12.19 15.31 -2.23
N ILE A 351 -11.27 15.96 -2.95
CA ILE A 351 -10.40 15.38 -3.98
C ILE A 351 -8.95 15.51 -3.53
N LEU A 352 -8.29 14.37 -3.37
CA LEU A 352 -6.86 14.28 -3.11
C LEU A 352 -6.13 13.93 -4.41
N ILE A 353 -4.99 14.60 -4.65
CA ILE A 353 -4.16 14.38 -5.83
C ILE A 353 -2.74 14.06 -5.36
N VAL A 354 -2.24 12.89 -5.75
CA VAL A 354 -0.87 12.44 -5.48
C VAL A 354 -0.10 12.43 -6.79
N VAL A 355 0.90 13.29 -6.91
CA VAL A 355 1.78 13.37 -8.07
C VAL A 355 3.09 12.69 -7.76
N ARG A 356 3.50 11.77 -8.62
CA ARG A 356 4.77 11.04 -8.56
C ARG A 356 5.59 11.34 -9.80
N ASN A 357 6.77 11.91 -9.60
CA ASN A 357 7.64 12.35 -10.68
C ASN A 357 8.97 11.58 -10.64
N TYR A 358 9.53 11.24 -11.79
CA TYR A 358 10.90 10.74 -11.87
C TYR A 358 11.56 11.22 -13.17
N PRO A 359 12.75 11.82 -13.12
CA PRO A 359 13.38 12.41 -14.30
C PRO A 359 13.50 11.40 -15.44
N ARG A 360 13.25 11.86 -16.67
CA ARG A 360 13.33 11.05 -17.90
C ARG A 360 12.38 9.84 -17.95
N LYS A 361 11.57 9.59 -16.92
CA LYS A 361 10.51 8.58 -16.88
C LYS A 361 9.14 9.25 -16.84
N ASN A 362 8.07 8.47 -16.96
CA ASN A 362 6.72 9.01 -16.97
C ASN A 362 6.32 9.49 -15.58
N SER A 363 5.70 10.66 -15.53
CA SER A 363 5.05 11.14 -14.30
C SER A 363 3.69 10.49 -14.17
N LEU A 364 3.32 10.15 -12.93
CA LEU A 364 2.05 9.53 -12.61
C LEU A 364 1.28 10.45 -11.66
N VAL A 365 -0.03 10.51 -11.84
CA VAL A 365 -0.92 11.20 -10.93
C VAL A 365 -2.05 10.26 -10.53
N SER A 366 -2.28 10.13 -9.23
CA SER A 366 -3.53 9.58 -8.70
C SER A 366 -4.45 10.75 -8.33
N VAL A 367 -5.70 10.68 -8.77
CA VAL A 367 -6.77 11.61 -8.37
C VAL A 367 -7.84 10.77 -7.69
N THR A 368 -8.11 11.06 -6.43
CA THR A 368 -9.02 10.27 -5.59
C THR A 368 -10.12 11.16 -5.02
N ASN A 369 -11.38 10.78 -5.24
CA ASN A 369 -12.55 11.42 -4.66
C ASN A 369 -12.97 10.69 -3.39
N PHE A 370 -12.76 11.32 -2.23
CA PHE A 370 -13.26 10.83 -0.96
C PHE A 370 -14.69 11.33 -0.67
N GLY A 371 -15.25 12.18 -1.51
CA GLY A 371 -16.60 12.70 -1.37
C GLY A 371 -17.68 11.68 -1.75
N SER A 372 -18.85 11.82 -1.13
CA SER A 372 -20.05 11.02 -1.41
C SER A 372 -20.80 11.44 -2.67
N THR A 373 -20.31 12.44 -3.39
CA THR A 373 -20.96 13.00 -4.58
C THR A 373 -20.04 12.94 -5.79
N LYS A 374 -20.65 12.78 -6.96
CA LYS A 374 -19.97 12.93 -8.24
C LYS A 374 -19.56 14.38 -8.44
N VAL A 375 -18.30 14.61 -8.79
CA VAL A 375 -17.75 15.94 -9.03
C VAL A 375 -17.12 16.03 -10.42
N THR A 376 -17.13 17.23 -10.99
CA THR A 376 -16.34 17.55 -12.19
C THR A 376 -15.32 18.60 -11.79
N VAL A 377 -14.03 18.27 -11.93
CA VAL A 377 -12.93 19.13 -11.52
C VAL A 377 -12.10 19.55 -12.72
N ASN A 378 -11.63 20.79 -12.70
CA ASN A 378 -10.68 21.31 -13.68
C ASN A 378 -9.28 21.36 -13.05
N LEU A 379 -8.40 20.48 -13.52
CA LEU A 379 -7.00 20.39 -13.13
C LEU A 379 -6.05 20.81 -14.27
N SER A 380 -6.57 21.44 -15.34
CA SER A 380 -5.82 21.87 -16.53
C SER A 380 -4.69 22.86 -16.24
N SER A 381 -4.79 23.60 -15.13
CA SER A 381 -3.74 24.49 -14.65
C SER A 381 -2.47 23.76 -14.18
N LYS A 382 -2.56 22.44 -13.95
CA LYS A 382 -1.46 21.59 -13.49
C LYS A 382 -1.10 20.49 -14.47
N PHE A 383 -2.11 19.90 -15.11
CA PHE A 383 -1.94 18.74 -15.99
C PHE A 383 -2.79 18.97 -17.24
N TYR A 384 -2.26 18.77 -18.44
CA TYR A 384 -3.07 18.93 -19.65
C TYR A 384 -3.85 17.65 -19.98
N SER A 385 -3.13 16.54 -20.20
CA SER A 385 -3.70 15.23 -20.54
C SER A 385 -2.81 14.07 -20.05
N GLY A 386 -3.33 12.85 -20.17
CA GLY A 386 -2.56 11.63 -19.95
C GLY A 386 -3.37 10.38 -20.28
N ILE A 387 -2.79 9.22 -19.99
CA ILE A 387 -3.37 7.90 -20.26
C ILE A 387 -3.76 7.23 -18.94
N ARG A 388 -5.00 6.74 -18.86
CA ARG A 388 -5.49 5.97 -17.71
C ARG A 388 -4.77 4.62 -17.61
N MET A 389 -4.32 4.24 -16.41
CA MET A 389 -3.37 3.12 -16.25
C MET A 389 -3.97 1.82 -15.70
N LEU A 390 -5.09 1.88 -14.99
CA LEU A 390 -5.62 0.74 -14.25
C LEU A 390 -6.75 -0.02 -14.97
N MET A 391 -7.22 0.46 -16.11
CA MET A 391 -8.30 -0.19 -16.86
C MET A 391 -7.77 -1.29 -17.78
N THR A 392 -8.57 -2.34 -18.01
CA THR A 392 -8.27 -3.47 -18.91
C THR A 392 -8.24 -3.07 -20.38
N GLU A 393 -9.22 -2.29 -20.82
CA GLU A 393 -9.59 -2.29 -22.25
C GLU A 393 -9.17 -1.06 -23.06
N THR A 394 -8.67 0.01 -22.44
CA THR A 394 -8.21 1.17 -23.24
C THR A 394 -7.09 1.93 -22.55
N ASP A 395 -6.07 2.31 -23.34
CA ASP A 395 -5.22 3.48 -23.07
C ASP A 395 -6.09 4.75 -23.18
N GLU A 396 -7.13 4.84 -22.35
CA GLU A 396 -8.12 5.91 -22.37
C GLU A 396 -7.40 7.24 -22.13
N LYS A 397 -7.46 8.12 -23.13
CA LYS A 397 -6.89 9.46 -23.00
C LYS A 397 -7.82 10.32 -22.15
N ILE A 398 -7.28 10.82 -21.04
CA ILE A 398 -7.97 11.71 -20.12
C ILE A 398 -7.48 13.13 -20.34
N TYR A 399 -8.42 14.08 -20.36
CA TYR A 399 -8.15 15.52 -20.33
C TYR A 399 -8.59 16.10 -18.99
N PHE A 400 -7.72 16.88 -18.37
CA PHE A 400 -7.92 17.38 -17.01
C PHE A 400 -8.77 18.66 -16.94
N GLU A 401 -9.18 19.24 -18.07
CA GLU A 401 -10.05 20.42 -18.09
C GLU A 401 -11.43 20.14 -17.47
N ARG A 402 -11.96 18.93 -17.66
CA ARG A 402 -13.27 18.49 -17.14
C ARG A 402 -13.23 17.04 -16.68
N LEU A 403 -12.35 16.74 -15.74
CA LEU A 403 -12.24 15.40 -15.17
C LEU A 403 -13.47 15.10 -14.30
N LYS A 404 -14.23 14.07 -14.68
CA LYS A 404 -15.39 13.59 -13.92
C LYS A 404 -14.93 12.48 -12.97
N MET A 405 -15.23 12.62 -11.69
CA MET A 405 -14.95 11.64 -10.65
C MET A 405 -16.26 11.21 -10.00
N PHE A 406 -16.55 9.92 -9.95
CA PHE A 406 -17.70 9.42 -9.21
C PHE A 406 -17.46 9.51 -7.69
N ALA A 407 -18.51 9.31 -6.89
CA ALA A 407 -18.36 9.22 -5.44
C ALA A 407 -17.44 8.03 -5.10
N TYR A 408 -16.52 8.23 -4.16
CA TYR A 408 -15.58 7.18 -3.70
C TYR A 408 -14.82 6.49 -4.84
N ASP A 409 -14.33 7.30 -5.78
CA ASP A 409 -13.67 6.85 -7.00
C ASP A 409 -12.20 7.29 -7.05
N THR A 410 -11.39 6.58 -7.83
CA THR A 410 -9.96 6.87 -8.01
C THR A 410 -9.52 6.60 -9.44
N VAL A 411 -8.67 7.48 -9.96
CA VAL A 411 -8.03 7.29 -11.26
C VAL A 411 -6.52 7.46 -11.12
N VAL A 412 -5.76 6.60 -11.78
CA VAL A 412 -4.30 6.74 -11.93
C VAL A 412 -4.00 7.00 -13.39
N VAL A 413 -3.30 8.09 -13.65
CA VAL A 413 -3.02 8.62 -14.98
C VAL A 413 -1.53 8.78 -15.17
N LYS A 414 -1.00 8.25 -16.27
CA LYS A 414 0.33 8.53 -16.79
C LYS A 414 0.27 9.81 -17.59
N LEU A 415 0.92 10.86 -17.10
CA LEU A 415 0.89 12.18 -17.71
C LEU A 415 1.61 12.19 -19.06
N ASP A 416 1.03 12.90 -20.03
CA ASP A 416 1.73 13.27 -21.25
C ASP A 416 2.82 14.31 -20.91
N LYS A 417 3.95 14.26 -21.62
CA LYS A 417 5.08 15.18 -21.42
C LYS A 417 5.06 16.33 -22.41
#